data_AF-A0A1C2AVU2-F1
#
_entry.id   AF-A0A1C2AVU2-F1
#
_cell.length_a   1.000
_cell.length_b   1.000
_cell.length_c   1.000
_cell.angle_alpha   90.00
_cell.angle_beta   90.00
_cell.angle_gamma   90.00
#
_symmetry.space_group_name_H-M   'P 1'
#
loop_
_entity.id
_entity.type
_entity.pdbx_description
1 polymer ?
#
loop_
_entity_poly.entity_id
_entity_poly.type
_entity_poly.pdbx_seq_one_letter_code
_entity_poly.pdbx_strand_id
1 'polypeptide(L)' 'MNRYQILIEYEGTLYNGWQIQKKGRSIQENIEIVLSKLLKEKIKIYGSGRTDAGVHAKEQSAHFDTTNKI' A
#
# COMPACT_ATOMS: atom_id res chain seq x y z
N MET A 1 -6.97 12.19 14.21
CA MET A 1 -6.47 11.28 13.17
C MET A 1 -6.61 9.88 13.70
N ASN A 2 -7.23 8.99 12.94
CA ASN A 2 -7.40 7.58 13.28
C ASN A 2 -6.38 6.76 12.49
N ARG A 3 -5.81 5.75 13.12
CA ARG A 3 -4.87 4.82 12.49
C ARG A 3 -5.54 3.48 12.25
N TYR A 4 -5.46 2.99 11.03
CA TYR A 4 -6.01 1.69 10.65
C TYR A 4 -4.91 0.77 10.16
N GLN A 5 -5.00 -0.51 10.55
CA GLN A 5 -4.20 -1.59 9.97
C GLN A 5 -4.95 -2.18 8.77
N ILE A 6 -4.19 -2.51 7.73
CA ILE A 6 -4.67 -3.28 6.58
C ILE A 6 -3.76 -4.50 6.38
N LEU A 7 -4.37 -5.62 6.02
CA LEU A 7 -3.68 -6.83 5.57
C LEU A 7 -3.91 -6.96 4.08
N ILE A 8 -2.83 -7.18 3.32
CA ILE A 8 -2.84 -7.07 1.87
C ILE A 8 -2.30 -8.37 1.27
N GLU A 9 -3.12 -8.98 0.40
CA GLU A 9 -2.70 -10.04 -0.52
C GLU A 9 -2.38 -9.42 -1.88
N TYR A 10 -1.28 -9.84 -2.51
CA TYR A 10 -0.95 -9.44 -3.87
C TYR A 10 -0.06 -10.43 -4.60
N GLU A 11 -0.25 -10.48 -5.92
CA GLU A 11 0.66 -11.13 -6.85
C GLU A 11 1.70 -10.12 -7.36
N GLY A 12 2.97 -10.30 -7.01
CA GLY A 12 4.04 -9.35 -7.33
C GLY A 12 4.57 -9.41 -8.76
N THR A 13 4.16 -10.38 -9.58
CA THR A 13 4.76 -10.70 -10.90
C THR A 13 4.95 -9.48 -11.81
N LEU A 14 3.97 -8.56 -11.81
CA LEU A 14 3.97 -7.35 -12.66
C LEU A 14 4.37 -6.06 -11.92
N TYR A 15 4.90 -6.19 -10.71
CA TYR A 15 5.26 -5.09 -9.84
C TYR A 15 6.75 -5.05 -9.56
N ASN A 16 7.28 -3.84 -9.50
CA ASN A 16 8.65 -3.53 -9.09
C ASN A 16 8.78 -3.52 -7.55
N GLY A 17 8.09 -4.45 -6.89
CA GLY A 17 8.10 -4.65 -5.45
C GLY A 17 7.12 -3.75 -4.69
N TRP A 18 7.30 -3.74 -3.37
CA TRP A 18 6.44 -3.02 -2.45
C TRP A 18 6.56 -1.50 -2.58
N GLN A 19 7.79 -0.98 -2.44
CA GLN A 19 8.05 0.44 -2.23
C GLN A 19 7.84 1.25 -3.52
N ILE A 20 7.33 2.47 -3.40
CA ILE A 20 7.28 3.43 -4.51
C ILE A 20 8.69 3.70 -5.04
N GLN A 21 8.85 3.62 -6.36
CA GLN A 21 10.09 3.90 -7.08
C GLN A 21 9.85 4.90 -8.20
N LYS A 22 10.93 5.49 -8.74
CA LYS A 22 10.84 6.47 -9.85
C LYS A 22 10.28 5.87 -11.16
N LYS A 23 10.40 4.55 -11.35
CA LYS A 23 9.99 3.85 -12.57
C LYS A 23 9.28 2.54 -12.23
N GLY A 24 8.21 2.26 -12.98
CA GLY A 24 7.41 1.04 -12.89
C GLY A 24 6.42 1.03 -11.73
N ARG A 25 5.55 0.02 -11.73
CA ARG A 25 4.41 -0.07 -10.80
C ARG A 25 4.87 -0.63 -9.47
N SER A 26 4.44 -0.03 -8.36
CA SER A 26 4.67 -0.56 -7.00
C SER A 26 3.34 -0.90 -6.33
N ILE A 27 3.37 -1.86 -5.42
CA ILE A 27 2.18 -2.22 -4.64
C ILE A 27 1.73 -1.04 -3.77
N GLN A 28 2.69 -0.35 -3.12
CA GLN A 28 2.41 0.81 -2.28
C GLN A 28 1.68 1.93 -3.03
N GLU A 29 2.17 2.33 -4.21
CA GLU A 29 1.56 3.40 -5.01
C GLU A 29 0.11 3.07 -5.38
N ASN A 30 -0.16 1.83 -5.81
CA ASN A 30 -1.52 1.45 -6.21
C ASN A 30 -2.50 1.52 -5.04
N ILE A 31 -2.09 1.06 -3.86
CA ILE A 31 -2.93 1.11 -2.66
C ILE A 31 -3.13 2.57 -2.21
N GLU A 32 -2.07 3.39 -2.21
CA GLU A 32 -2.18 4.82 -1.87
C GLU A 32 -3.13 5.56 -2.81
N ILE A 33 -3.10 5.30 -4.11
CA ILE A 33 -4.02 5.89 -5.10
C ILE A 33 -5.47 5.49 -4.79
N VAL A 34 -5.73 4.21 -4.54
CA VAL A 34 -7.09 3.70 -4.27
C VAL A 34 -7.63 4.25 -2.94
N LEU A 35 -6.85 4.19 -1.87
CA LEU A 35 -7.24 4.72 -0.56
C LEU A 35 -7.46 6.23 -0.63
N SER A 36 -6.60 6.96 -1.33
CA SER A 36 -6.75 8.42 -1.47
C SER A 36 -8.04 8.78 -2.21
N LYS A 37 -8.39 8.01 -3.26
CA LYS A 37 -9.65 8.19 -3.99
C LYS A 37 -10.87 7.85 -3.12
N LEU A 38 -10.79 6.77 -2.34
CA LEU A 38 -11.89 6.31 -1.49
C LEU A 38 -12.18 7.30 -0.35
N LEU A 39 -11.13 7.78 0.31
CA LEU A 39 -11.22 8.62 1.50
C LEU A 39 -11.22 10.13 1.18
N LYS A 40 -11.07 10.49 -0.10
CA LYS A 40 -11.00 11.88 -0.59
C LYS A 40 -9.94 12.73 0.12
N GLU A 41 -8.85 12.11 0.53
CA GLU A 41 -7.71 12.76 1.17
C GLU A 41 -6.42 12.10 0.66
N LYS A 42 -5.27 12.77 0.81
CA LYS A 42 -3.99 12.17 0.39
C LYS A 42 -3.55 11.14 1.43
N ILE A 43 -3.66 9.86 1.10
CA ILE A 43 -3.27 8.75 1.97
C ILE A 43 -1.85 8.29 1.63
N LYS A 44 -1.06 8.09 2.69
CA LYS A 44 0.24 7.42 2.64
C LYS A 44 0.18 6.18 3.51
N ILE A 45 0.69 5.05 3.01
CA ILE A 45 0.74 3.80 3.76
C ILE A 45 2.17 3.47 4.20
N TYR A 46 2.28 2.73 5.30
CA TYR A 46 3.53 2.26 5.86
C TYR A 46 3.46 0.75 6.03
N GLY A 47 4.21 0.03 5.19
CA GLY A 47 4.31 -1.43 5.25
C GLY A 47 5.15 -1.91 6.44
N SER A 48 4.84 -3.10 6.93
CA SER A 48 5.63 -3.81 7.95
C SER A 48 7.02 -4.25 7.44
N GLY A 49 7.14 -4.42 6.12
CA GLY A 49 8.37 -4.79 5.44
C GLY A 49 8.33 -4.39 3.97
N ARG A 50 9.50 -4.47 3.32
CA ARG A 50 9.64 -4.30 1.88
C ARG A 50 9.72 -5.67 1.22
N THR A 51 9.13 -5.78 0.05
CA THR A 51 9.33 -6.92 -0.86
C THR A 51 9.95 -6.44 -2.16
N ASP A 52 10.80 -7.27 -2.75
CA ASP A 52 11.46 -6.99 -4.01
C ASP A 52 10.52 -7.21 -5.21
N ALA A 53 10.98 -6.83 -6.40
CA ALA A 53 10.23 -7.02 -7.64
C ALA A 53 9.85 -8.50 -7.84
N GLY A 54 8.61 -8.75 -8.26
CA GLY A 54 8.11 -10.11 -8.47
C GLY A 54 7.63 -10.85 -7.21
N VAL A 55 7.98 -10.40 -6.01
CA VAL A 55 7.63 -11.12 -4.77
C VAL A 55 6.14 -11.00 -4.45
N HIS A 56 5.51 -12.11 -4.06
CA HIS A 56 4.10 -12.16 -3.65
C HIS A 56 3.96 -12.03 -2.13
N ALA A 57 2.77 -11.65 -1.66
CA ALA A 57 2.41 -11.76 -0.25
C ALA A 57 0.95 -12.15 -0.08
N LYS A 58 0.65 -12.88 0.99
CA LYS A 58 -0.73 -13.23 1.37
C LYS A 58 -1.31 -12.25 2.38
N GLU A 59 -0.51 -11.83 3.35
CA GLU A 59 -0.97 -11.00 4.47
C GLU A 59 0.09 -9.93 4.81
N GLN A 60 0.55 -9.18 3.81
CA GLN A 60 1.45 -8.06 4.07
C GLN A 60 0.74 -7.02 4.93
N SER A 61 1.20 -6.83 6.16
CA SER A 61 0.62 -5.85 7.07
C SER A 61 1.12 -4.45 6.73
N ALA A 62 0.22 -3.47 6.71
CA ALA A 62 0.53 -2.05 6.60
C ALA A 62 -0.43 -1.21 7.45
N HIS A 63 -0.10 0.05 7.69
CA HIS A 63 -1.00 1.01 8.32
C HIS A 63 -1.04 2.33 7.56
N PHE A 64 -2.12 3.08 7.78
CA PHE A 64 -2.26 4.46 7.33
C PHE A 64 -3.05 5.28 8.35
N ASP A 65 -2.90 6.59 8.27
CA ASP A 65 -3.65 7.54 9.08
C ASP A 65 -4.66 8.29 8.21
N THR A 66 -5.84 8.54 8.77
CA THR A 66 -6.95 9.23 8.10
C THR A 66 -7.67 10.18 9.06
N THR A 67 -8.28 11.24 8.53
CA THR A 67 -9.19 12.09 9.29
C THR A 67 -10.60 11.48 9.41
N ASN A 68 -10.95 10.58 8.50
CA ASN A 68 -12.22 9.87 8.48
C ASN A 68 -12.27 8.83 9.61
N LYS A 69 -13.49 8.54 10.07
CA LYS A 69 -13.77 7.38 10.90
C LYS A 69 -14.44 6.32 10.03
N ILE A 70 -13.75 5.20 9.90
CA ILE A 70 -14.14 3.97 9.20
C ILE A 70 -14.58 2.95 10.25
#